data_AF-A0A0G4M8Y8-F1
#
_entry.id   AF-A0A0G4M8Y8-F1
#
_cell.length_a   1.000
_cell.length_b   1.000
_cell.length_c   1.000
_cell.angle_alpha   90.00
_cell.angle_beta   90.00
_cell.angle_gamma   90.00
#
_symmetry.space_group_name_H-M   'P 1'
#
loop_
_entity.id
_entity.type
_entity.pdbx_description
1 polymer ?
#
loop_
_entity_poly.entity_id
_entity_poly.type
_entity_poly.pdbx_seq_one_letter_code
_entity_poly.pdbx_strand_id
1 'polypeptide(L)'
;FSGMNIGFVAGVIARDRVASFERILWRTLRGNLYMNQSEIEEPLVDPSTNETVHKNVFVIFAHGKEILAKIRKISESLGAETYNVDENSDLRRDQMHEVNARLNDVQNVLRNTQQTLSAELTQISQSLSAWMVLVTKEKAVYNTLNNFSYDKARRTLIAEGWAPTNEVSRIRATLQEVTNRAGLSVPSIINEIRTNKTPPTYLKTNKFTEAFQTIVNAYGTATYQEVNPALPVVVTFPFLFAVMFGDLGHAIIMLSAALAMIYWEKPLKKVSFELFAMLYYGRYIALIMALFSLFTGLIYNDIFSKSLTLFDSAWHWRVPDKYVDGQTLTAALNDSGYRYPFGLDWMWHGTENDLLFSNSYKMKMSI
;
A
#
# COMPACT_ATOMS: atom_id res chain seq x y z
N PHE A 1 62.38 -13.39 -48.71
CA PHE A 1 61.05 -12.80 -48.41
C PHE A 1 60.94 -12.65 -46.91
N SER A 2 61.11 -11.42 -46.41
CA SER A 2 60.97 -11.10 -44.99
C SER A 2 59.52 -11.35 -44.56
N GLY A 3 59.30 -12.16 -43.53
CA GLY A 3 57.97 -12.48 -43.03
C GLY A 3 57.25 -11.20 -42.58
N MET A 4 56.07 -10.93 -43.15
CA MET A 4 55.20 -9.87 -42.67
C MET A 4 54.79 -10.20 -41.23
N ASN A 5 55.20 -9.37 -40.27
CA ASN A 5 54.84 -9.55 -38.88
C ASN A 5 53.46 -8.90 -38.64
N ILE A 6 52.40 -9.70 -38.76
CA ILE A 6 51.01 -9.28 -38.59
C ILE A 6 50.64 -9.41 -37.12
N GLY A 7 50.36 -8.29 -36.46
CA GLY A 7 49.83 -8.30 -35.10
C GLY A 7 48.31 -8.12 -35.06
N PHE A 8 47.71 -8.30 -33.88
CA PHE A 8 46.28 -8.08 -33.69
C PHE A 8 45.98 -7.36 -32.37
N VAL A 9 44.78 -6.77 -32.29
CA VAL A 9 44.19 -6.22 -31.06
C VAL A 9 42.87 -6.94 -30.82
N ALA A 10 42.72 -7.54 -29.64
CA ALA A 10 41.50 -8.20 -29.21
C ALA A 10 40.89 -7.47 -28.01
N GLY A 11 39.56 -7.44 -27.94
CA GLY A 11 38.85 -6.75 -26.87
C GLY A 11 37.36 -7.03 -26.86
N VAL A 12 36.69 -6.39 -25.92
CA VAL A 12 35.24 -6.49 -25.73
C VAL A 12 34.64 -5.08 -25.74
N ILE A 13 33.55 -4.88 -26.48
CA ILE A 13 32.85 -3.59 -26.61
C ILE A 13 31.34 -3.79 -26.46
N ALA A 14 30.63 -2.78 -25.96
CA ALA A 14 29.18 -2.79 -25.90
C ALA A 14 28.55 -2.87 -27.31
N ARG A 15 27.51 -3.70 -27.46
CA ARG A 15 26.92 -4.06 -28.77
C ARG A 15 26.34 -2.86 -29.52
N ASP A 16 25.80 -1.90 -28.80
CA ASP A 16 25.28 -0.63 -29.29
C ASP A 16 26.36 0.24 -29.99
N ARG A 17 27.61 0.14 -29.54
CA ARG A 17 28.74 0.95 -30.06
C ARG A 17 29.50 0.29 -31.20
N VAL A 18 29.23 -0.98 -31.49
CA VAL A 18 29.94 -1.77 -32.53
C VAL A 18 29.88 -1.10 -33.91
N ALA A 19 28.70 -0.66 -34.35
CA ALA A 19 28.54 -0.06 -35.68
C ALA A 19 29.32 1.27 -35.82
N SER A 20 29.37 2.06 -34.76
CA SER A 20 30.16 3.30 -34.70
C SER A 20 31.65 3.01 -34.68
N PHE A 21 32.06 1.98 -33.91
CA PHE A 21 33.44 1.53 -33.80
C PHE A 21 34.01 1.07 -35.14
N GLU A 22 33.28 0.23 -35.88
CA GLU A 22 33.68 -0.24 -37.21
C GLU A 22 33.85 0.92 -38.20
N ARG A 23 32.90 1.86 -38.24
CA ARG A 23 32.95 3.05 -39.12
C ARG A 23 34.16 3.94 -38.83
N ILE A 24 34.49 4.16 -37.55
CA ILE A 24 35.64 5.00 -37.16
C ILE A 24 36.95 4.31 -37.56
N LEU A 25 37.08 3.01 -37.31
CA LEU A 25 38.26 2.24 -37.69
C LEU A 25 38.45 2.16 -39.20
N TRP A 26 37.37 1.91 -39.96
CA TRP A 26 37.42 1.84 -41.42
C TRP A 26 37.90 3.15 -42.05
N ARG A 27 37.38 4.30 -41.55
CA ARG A 27 37.84 5.64 -41.97
C ARG A 27 39.30 5.90 -41.61
N THR A 28 39.71 5.50 -40.41
CA THR A 28 41.08 5.72 -39.90
C THR A 28 42.11 4.90 -40.67
N LEU A 29 41.77 3.65 -41.01
CA LEU A 29 42.63 2.71 -41.75
C LEU A 29 42.48 2.84 -43.27
N ARG A 30 41.74 3.84 -43.76
CA ARG A 30 41.52 4.12 -45.19
C ARG A 30 41.01 2.90 -45.97
N GLY A 31 40.08 2.14 -45.37
CA GLY A 31 39.49 0.96 -45.98
C GLY A 31 40.23 -0.36 -45.75
N ASN A 32 41.44 -0.33 -45.17
CA ASN A 32 42.23 -1.53 -44.85
C ASN A 32 41.92 -2.06 -43.44
N LEU A 33 40.64 -2.34 -43.16
CA LEU A 33 40.20 -2.92 -41.88
C LEU A 33 39.91 -4.41 -42.07
N TYR A 34 40.65 -5.26 -41.35
CA TYR A 34 40.34 -6.68 -41.22
C TYR A 34 39.92 -6.96 -39.76
N MET A 35 38.61 -6.98 -39.52
CA MET A 35 38.00 -7.15 -38.20
C MET A 35 37.04 -8.34 -38.23
N ASN A 36 37.17 -9.21 -37.23
CA ASN A 36 36.17 -10.23 -36.91
C ASN A 36 35.52 -9.89 -35.57
N GLN A 37 34.23 -10.18 -35.45
CA GLN A 37 33.47 -9.98 -34.22
C GLN A 37 32.55 -11.15 -33.95
N SER A 38 32.33 -11.44 -32.68
CA SER A 38 31.38 -12.44 -32.21
C SER A 38 30.57 -11.90 -31.05
N GLU A 39 29.30 -12.25 -31.01
CA GLU A 39 28.39 -11.85 -29.94
C GLU A 39 28.64 -12.69 -28.68
N ILE A 40 28.64 -12.06 -27.51
CA ILE A 40 28.52 -12.77 -26.24
C ILE A 40 27.02 -12.98 -25.99
N GLU A 41 26.59 -14.23 -25.86
CA GLU A 41 25.18 -14.57 -25.67
C GLU A 41 24.64 -14.05 -24.33
N GLU A 42 25.42 -14.24 -23.26
CA GLU A 42 25.03 -13.83 -21.92
C GLU A 42 25.31 -12.33 -21.68
N PRO A 43 24.33 -11.57 -21.16
CA PRO A 43 24.56 -10.18 -20.78
C PRO A 43 25.51 -10.09 -19.58
N LEU A 44 26.46 -9.16 -19.63
CA LEU A 44 27.41 -8.92 -18.56
C LEU A 44 26.95 -7.73 -17.72
N VAL A 45 27.10 -7.82 -16.40
CA VAL A 45 26.78 -6.70 -15.50
C VAL A 45 27.96 -5.73 -15.48
N ASP A 46 27.71 -4.47 -15.80
CA ASP A 46 28.73 -3.44 -15.69
C ASP A 46 28.98 -3.11 -14.20
N PRO A 47 30.22 -3.21 -13.69
CA PRO A 47 30.52 -2.96 -12.29
C PRO A 47 30.29 -1.50 -11.85
N SER A 48 30.21 -0.55 -12.79
CA SER A 48 30.03 0.88 -12.49
C SER A 48 28.58 1.34 -12.45
N THR A 49 27.74 0.82 -13.36
CA THR A 49 26.31 1.17 -13.44
C THR A 49 25.40 0.12 -12.83
N ASN A 50 25.92 -1.10 -12.61
CA ASN A 50 25.16 -2.27 -12.17
C ASN A 50 24.01 -2.64 -13.12
N GLU A 51 24.12 -2.26 -14.40
CA GLU A 51 23.17 -2.59 -15.45
C GLU A 51 23.66 -3.77 -16.29
N THR A 52 22.72 -4.54 -16.83
CA THR A 52 23.01 -5.65 -17.75
C THR A 52 23.26 -5.10 -19.15
N VAL A 53 24.47 -5.30 -19.67
CA VAL A 53 24.90 -4.81 -20.98
C VAL A 53 25.29 -5.99 -21.88
N HIS A 54 24.74 -6.04 -23.09
CA HIS A 54 25.20 -6.97 -24.11
C HIS A 54 26.51 -6.47 -24.72
N LYS A 55 27.54 -7.31 -24.67
CA LYS A 55 28.86 -7.01 -25.24
C LYS A 55 29.18 -7.96 -26.40
N ASN A 56 30.07 -7.51 -27.29
CA ASN A 56 30.63 -8.29 -28.40
C ASN A 56 32.15 -8.35 -28.25
N VAL A 57 32.73 -9.50 -28.60
CA VAL A 57 34.17 -9.68 -28.73
C VAL A 57 34.58 -9.23 -30.13
N PHE A 58 35.71 -8.54 -30.25
CA PHE A 58 36.31 -8.20 -31.54
C PHE A 58 37.78 -8.58 -31.59
N VAL A 59 38.26 -8.88 -32.80
CA VAL A 59 39.68 -9.07 -33.12
C VAL A 59 39.98 -8.30 -34.40
N ILE A 60 40.96 -7.41 -34.35
CA ILE A 60 41.38 -6.56 -35.48
C ILE A 60 42.83 -6.88 -35.83
N PHE A 61 43.09 -7.24 -37.07
CA PHE A 61 44.43 -7.54 -37.57
C PHE A 61 45.01 -6.33 -38.29
N ALA A 62 46.25 -5.96 -37.96
CA ALA A 62 46.95 -4.87 -38.63
C ALA A 62 48.46 -5.10 -38.65
N HIS A 63 49.11 -4.59 -39.69
CA HIS A 63 50.55 -4.62 -39.82
C HIS A 63 51.16 -3.29 -39.36
N GLY A 64 52.14 -3.35 -38.46
CA GLY A 64 52.88 -2.19 -37.97
C GLY A 64 52.47 -1.73 -36.57
N LYS A 65 53.49 -1.49 -35.73
CA LYS A 65 53.31 -1.13 -34.31
C LYS A 65 52.53 0.18 -34.11
N GLU A 66 52.74 1.17 -34.97
CA GLU A 66 52.04 2.46 -34.91
C GLU A 66 50.55 2.32 -35.18
N ILE A 67 50.16 1.46 -36.12
CA ILE A 67 48.75 1.22 -36.47
C ILE A 67 48.06 0.47 -35.33
N LEU A 68 48.69 -0.57 -34.77
CA LEU A 68 48.17 -1.31 -33.62
C LEU A 68 47.99 -0.40 -32.39
N ALA A 69 48.95 0.50 -32.13
CA ALA A 69 48.84 1.49 -31.06
C ALA A 69 47.68 2.47 -31.30
N LYS A 70 47.45 2.88 -32.56
CA LYS A 70 46.33 3.75 -32.93
C LYS A 70 44.98 3.04 -32.76
N ILE A 71 44.88 1.77 -33.16
CA ILE A 71 43.69 0.94 -32.97
C ILE A 71 43.38 0.81 -31.48
N ARG A 72 44.38 0.48 -30.64
CA ARG A 72 44.19 0.36 -29.18
C ARG A 72 43.65 1.65 -28.56
N LYS A 73 44.21 2.81 -28.90
CA LYS A 73 43.71 4.11 -28.42
C LYS A 73 42.27 4.40 -28.86
N ILE A 74 41.90 4.06 -30.08
CA ILE A 74 40.52 4.23 -30.58
C ILE A 74 39.56 3.31 -29.82
N SER A 75 39.93 2.04 -29.62
CA SER A 75 39.16 1.08 -28.83
C SER A 75 38.89 1.59 -27.41
N GLU A 76 39.94 1.99 -26.70
CA GLU A 76 39.83 2.51 -25.33
C GLU A 76 38.96 3.78 -25.26
N SER A 77 39.10 4.69 -26.24
CA SER A 77 38.31 5.94 -26.29
C SER A 77 36.80 5.73 -26.47
N LEU A 78 36.40 4.61 -27.08
CA LEU A 78 35.00 4.25 -27.31
C LEU A 78 34.41 3.41 -26.17
N GLY A 79 35.19 3.16 -25.12
CA GLY A 79 34.79 2.36 -23.97
C GLY A 79 34.94 0.85 -24.18
N ALA A 80 35.80 0.43 -25.11
CA ALA A 80 36.15 -0.98 -25.24
C ALA A 80 37.30 -1.35 -24.31
N GLU A 81 37.21 -2.53 -23.70
CA GLU A 81 38.28 -3.12 -22.90
C GLU A 81 39.16 -3.97 -23.81
N THR A 82 40.47 -3.68 -23.85
CA THR A 82 41.42 -4.46 -24.67
C THR A 82 42.21 -5.43 -23.81
N TYR A 83 42.43 -6.64 -24.33
CA TYR A 83 43.13 -7.71 -23.64
C TYR A 83 44.40 -8.10 -24.41
N ASN A 84 45.46 -8.41 -23.68
CA ASN A 84 46.70 -8.91 -24.29
C ASN A 84 46.60 -10.43 -24.41
N VAL A 85 46.45 -10.91 -25.64
CA VAL A 85 46.35 -12.34 -25.96
C VAL A 85 47.58 -12.73 -26.76
N ASP A 86 48.23 -13.84 -26.40
CA ASP A 86 49.43 -14.30 -27.13
C ASP A 86 49.09 -14.80 -28.54
N GLU A 87 50.03 -14.72 -29.47
CA GLU A 87 49.89 -15.28 -30.82
C GLU A 87 50.06 -16.81 -30.81
N ASN A 88 50.89 -17.33 -29.90
CA ASN A 88 51.19 -18.74 -29.78
C ASN A 88 50.03 -19.49 -29.09
N SER A 89 49.58 -20.57 -29.71
CA SER A 89 48.50 -21.41 -29.20
C SER A 89 48.83 -22.03 -27.83
N ASP A 90 50.08 -22.40 -27.58
CA ASP A 90 50.48 -23.03 -26.33
C ASP A 90 50.46 -22.00 -25.19
N LEU A 91 51.04 -20.81 -25.41
CA LEU A 91 51.03 -19.72 -24.44
C LEU A 91 49.61 -19.21 -24.15
N ARG A 92 48.73 -19.14 -25.16
CA ARG A 92 47.30 -18.82 -24.94
C ARG A 92 46.62 -19.86 -24.06
N ARG A 93 46.94 -21.14 -24.23
CA ARG A 93 46.38 -22.21 -23.39
C ARG A 93 46.80 -22.04 -21.94
N ASP A 94 48.06 -21.70 -21.70
CA ASP A 94 48.57 -21.39 -20.36
C ASP A 94 47.89 -20.15 -19.75
N GLN A 95 47.71 -19.08 -20.53
CA GLN A 95 46.95 -17.88 -20.11
C GLN A 95 45.51 -18.23 -19.70
N MET A 96 44.82 -19.09 -20.45
CA MET A 96 43.47 -19.54 -20.08
C MET A 96 43.48 -20.33 -18.76
N HIS A 97 44.44 -21.23 -18.57
CA HIS A 97 44.55 -21.99 -17.32
C HIS A 97 44.81 -21.08 -16.12
N GLU A 98 45.67 -20.07 -16.27
CA GLU A 98 45.95 -19.08 -15.22
C GLU A 98 44.72 -18.23 -14.87
N VAL A 99 44.00 -17.71 -15.87
CA VAL A 99 42.80 -16.90 -15.66
C VAL A 99 41.69 -17.72 -15.00
N ASN A 100 41.50 -18.97 -15.42
CA ASN A 100 40.51 -19.87 -14.80
C ASN A 100 40.86 -20.19 -13.34
N ALA A 101 42.14 -20.39 -13.01
CA ALA A 101 42.56 -20.59 -11.63
C ALA A 101 42.27 -19.35 -10.76
N ARG A 102 42.65 -18.16 -11.24
CA ARG A 102 42.36 -16.89 -10.54
C ARG A 102 40.85 -16.64 -10.39
N LEU A 103 40.05 -16.97 -11.41
CA LEU A 103 38.61 -16.82 -11.37
C LEU A 103 38.00 -17.70 -10.26
N ASN A 104 38.45 -18.95 -10.16
CA ASN A 104 38.01 -19.86 -9.10
C ASN A 104 38.38 -19.34 -7.71
N ASP A 105 39.58 -18.79 -7.54
CA ASP A 105 40.00 -18.20 -6.26
C ASP A 105 39.14 -16.99 -5.88
N VAL A 106 38.89 -16.07 -6.82
CA VAL A 106 38.02 -14.90 -6.59
C VAL A 106 36.59 -15.34 -6.27
N GLN A 107 36.05 -16.33 -6.97
CA GLN A 107 34.73 -16.88 -6.68
C GLN A 107 34.65 -17.49 -5.28
N ASN A 108 35.69 -18.18 -4.84
CA ASN A 108 35.77 -18.73 -3.47
C ASN A 108 35.80 -17.61 -2.42
N VAL A 109 36.60 -16.57 -2.64
CA VAL A 109 36.66 -15.41 -1.73
C VAL A 109 35.32 -14.68 -1.68
N LEU A 110 34.69 -14.45 -2.84
CA LEU A 110 33.38 -13.81 -2.92
C LEU A 110 32.32 -14.60 -2.17
N ARG A 111 32.26 -15.91 -2.38
CA ARG A 111 31.33 -16.81 -1.70
C ARG A 111 31.52 -16.78 -0.18
N ASN A 112 32.77 -16.88 0.29
CA ASN A 112 33.06 -16.84 1.71
C ASN A 112 32.68 -15.49 2.34
N THR A 113 32.98 -14.38 1.64
CA THR A 113 32.64 -13.03 2.12
C THR A 113 31.13 -12.83 2.20
N GLN A 114 30.39 -13.29 1.19
CA GLN A 114 28.93 -13.24 1.16
C GLN A 114 28.30 -14.10 2.27
N GLN A 115 28.88 -15.27 2.56
CA GLN A 115 28.44 -16.13 3.66
C GLN A 115 28.68 -15.48 5.03
N THR A 116 29.84 -14.86 5.24
CA THR A 116 30.12 -14.11 6.47
C THR A 116 29.14 -12.94 6.63
N LEU A 117 28.93 -12.16 5.56
CA LEU A 117 27.98 -11.04 5.58
C LEU A 117 26.56 -11.50 5.90
N SER A 118 26.09 -12.58 5.28
CA SER A 118 24.73 -13.09 5.51
C SER A 118 24.55 -13.66 6.92
N ALA A 119 25.59 -14.28 7.49
CA ALA A 119 25.59 -14.74 8.88
C ALA A 119 25.43 -13.55 9.85
N GLU A 120 26.23 -12.50 9.69
CA GLU A 120 26.16 -11.28 10.51
C GLU A 120 24.79 -10.58 10.38
N LEU A 121 24.28 -10.43 9.16
CA LEU A 121 22.96 -9.85 8.92
C LEU A 121 21.85 -10.67 9.57
N THR A 122 21.95 -12.00 9.53
CA THR A 122 20.99 -12.89 10.18
C THR A 122 21.00 -12.69 11.69
N GLN A 123 22.18 -12.59 12.31
CA GLN A 123 22.33 -12.34 13.74
C GLN A 123 21.74 -10.98 14.14
N ILE A 124 21.99 -9.92 13.37
CA ILE A 124 21.43 -8.59 13.61
C ILE A 124 19.91 -8.61 13.45
N SER A 125 19.38 -9.29 12.42
CA SER A 125 17.94 -9.30 12.13
C SER A 125 17.09 -9.85 13.27
N GLN A 126 17.61 -10.80 14.06
CA GLN A 126 16.91 -11.41 15.19
C GLN A 126 16.63 -10.42 16.32
N SER A 127 17.52 -9.45 16.55
CA SER A 127 17.45 -8.50 17.67
C SER A 127 17.02 -7.09 17.25
N LEU A 128 17.09 -6.77 15.95
CA LEU A 128 16.81 -5.44 15.42
C LEU A 128 15.43 -4.90 15.81
N SER A 129 14.39 -5.75 15.77
CA SER A 129 13.03 -5.33 16.15
C SER A 129 12.93 -4.92 17.62
N ALA A 130 13.58 -5.66 18.53
CA ALA A 130 13.63 -5.35 19.95
C ALA A 130 14.42 -4.06 20.21
N TRP A 131 15.57 -3.89 19.54
CA TRP A 131 16.38 -2.67 19.63
C TRP A 131 15.62 -1.44 19.14
N MET A 132 14.91 -1.53 18.01
CA MET A 132 14.08 -0.44 17.51
C MET A 132 13.00 -0.03 18.52
N VAL A 133 12.32 -1.00 19.14
CA VAL A 133 11.31 -0.71 20.17
C VAL A 133 11.94 -0.04 21.40
N LEU A 134 13.10 -0.53 21.85
CA LEU A 134 13.82 0.04 22.99
C LEU A 134 14.24 1.50 22.72
N VAL A 135 14.92 1.75 21.60
CA VAL A 135 15.38 3.09 21.22
C VAL A 135 14.22 4.05 21.03
N THR A 136 13.11 3.60 20.43
CA THR A 136 11.91 4.42 20.24
C THR A 136 11.27 4.81 21.57
N LYS A 137 11.17 3.86 22.52
CA LYS A 137 10.66 4.12 23.87
C LYS A 137 11.56 5.11 24.61
N GLU A 138 12.87 4.89 24.60
CA GLU A 138 13.83 5.74 25.28
C GLU A 138 13.80 7.17 24.73
N LYS A 139 13.77 7.32 23.40
CA LYS A 139 13.60 8.61 22.73
C LYS A 139 12.29 9.30 23.14
N ALA A 140 11.18 8.58 23.23
CA ALA A 140 9.90 9.14 23.66
C ALA A 140 9.92 9.62 25.12
N VAL A 141 10.61 8.89 26.01
CA VAL A 141 10.82 9.28 27.40
C VAL A 141 11.63 10.58 27.47
N TYR A 142 12.79 10.65 26.82
CA TYR A 142 13.61 11.87 26.81
C TYR A 142 12.88 13.06 26.17
N ASN A 143 12.12 12.85 25.10
CA ASN A 143 11.29 13.91 24.52
C ASN A 143 10.23 14.44 25.50
N THR A 144 9.67 13.57 26.33
CA THR A 144 8.70 13.98 27.36
C THR A 144 9.40 14.71 28.51
N LEU A 145 10.56 14.22 28.96
CA LEU A 145 11.38 14.87 30.00
C LEU A 145 11.88 16.26 29.55
N ASN A 146 12.14 16.47 28.26
CA ASN A 146 12.52 17.77 27.72
C ASN A 146 11.41 18.84 27.85
N ASN A 147 10.15 18.42 28.03
CA ASN A 147 9.04 19.34 28.29
C ASN A 147 8.89 19.69 29.78
N PHE A 148 9.70 19.08 30.66
CA PHE A 148 9.61 19.29 32.11
C PHE A 148 10.51 20.45 32.54
N SER A 149 10.06 21.20 33.54
CA SER A 149 10.87 22.24 34.16
C SER A 149 11.80 21.62 35.20
N TYR A 150 13.09 21.98 35.16
CA TYR A 150 14.07 21.51 36.13
C TYR A 150 14.28 22.53 37.26
N ASP A 151 13.92 22.14 38.49
CA ASP A 151 14.20 22.91 39.69
C ASP A 151 15.62 22.58 40.21
N LYS A 152 16.55 23.53 40.04
CA LYS A 152 17.95 23.38 40.46
C LYS A 152 18.11 23.23 41.97
N ALA A 153 17.24 23.86 42.78
CA ALA A 153 17.37 23.86 44.23
C ALA A 153 16.99 22.51 44.83
N ARG A 154 15.92 21.91 44.30
CA ARG A 154 15.40 20.61 44.78
C ARG A 154 15.93 19.42 43.99
N ARG A 155 16.61 19.66 42.86
CA ARG A 155 17.05 18.63 41.88
C ARG A 155 15.88 17.74 41.43
N THR A 156 14.71 18.35 41.25
CA THR A 156 13.47 17.68 40.85
C THR A 156 12.96 18.22 39.52
N LEU A 157 12.29 17.36 38.76
CA LEU A 157 11.56 17.75 37.56
C LEU A 157 10.10 18.04 37.91
N ILE A 158 9.57 19.12 37.37
CA ILE A 158 8.18 19.56 37.55
C ILE A 158 7.50 19.55 36.18
N ALA A 159 6.33 18.92 36.12
CA ALA A 159 5.53 18.81 34.92
C ALA A 159 4.07 19.14 35.22
N GLU A 160 3.42 19.82 34.28
CA GLU A 160 1.97 20.01 34.27
C GLU A 160 1.40 19.21 33.10
N GLY A 161 0.29 18.50 33.31
CA GLY A 161 -0.33 17.68 32.29
C GLY A 161 -1.81 17.46 32.54
N TRP A 162 -2.56 17.25 31.47
CA TRP A 162 -3.97 16.92 31.55
C TRP A 162 -4.15 15.42 31.78
N ALA A 163 -5.00 15.05 32.75
CA ALA A 163 -5.36 13.67 33.03
C ALA A 163 -6.88 13.57 33.25
N PRO A 164 -7.54 12.49 32.77
CA PRO A 164 -8.93 12.22 33.10
C PRO A 164 -9.11 12.05 34.61
N THR A 165 -10.07 12.75 35.22
CA THR A 165 -10.32 12.72 36.69
C THR A 165 -10.56 11.31 37.22
N ASN A 166 -11.17 10.43 36.42
CA ASN A 166 -11.41 9.03 36.77
C ASN A 166 -10.16 8.13 36.75
N GLU A 167 -9.07 8.56 36.11
CA GLU A 167 -7.82 7.78 36.02
C GLU A 167 -6.71 8.28 36.95
N VAL A 168 -6.90 9.42 37.62
CA VAL A 168 -5.92 10.01 38.56
C VAL A 168 -5.52 9.02 39.65
N SER A 169 -6.47 8.28 40.23
CA SER A 169 -6.19 7.27 41.25
C SER A 169 -5.29 6.14 40.73
N ARG A 170 -5.50 5.72 39.47
CA ARG A 170 -4.68 4.69 38.83
C ARG A 170 -3.27 5.18 38.59
N ILE A 171 -3.10 6.42 38.11
CA ILE A 171 -1.78 7.04 37.90
C ILE A 171 -1.02 7.12 39.23
N ARG A 172 -1.69 7.54 40.31
CA ARG A 172 -1.10 7.61 41.65
C ARG A 172 -0.62 6.24 42.15
N ALA A 173 -1.46 5.21 42.01
CA ALA A 173 -1.10 3.85 42.40
C ALA A 173 0.12 3.32 41.61
N THR A 174 0.14 3.51 40.29
CA THR A 174 1.26 3.09 39.45
C THR A 174 2.56 3.80 39.83
N LEU A 175 2.52 5.11 40.10
CA LEU A 175 3.72 5.84 40.53
C LEU A 175 4.23 5.35 41.88
N GLN A 176 3.34 5.08 42.83
CA GLN A 176 3.72 4.52 44.14
C GLN A 176 4.37 3.14 44.00
N GLU A 177 3.80 2.27 43.17
CA GLU A 177 4.36 0.95 42.88
C GLU A 177 5.77 1.06 42.27
N VAL A 178 5.95 1.97 41.30
CA VAL A 178 7.25 2.21 40.66
C VAL A 178 8.28 2.76 41.65
N THR A 179 7.91 3.72 42.49
CA THR A 179 8.79 4.26 43.55
C THR A 179 9.22 3.15 44.52
N ASN A 180 8.27 2.30 44.95
CA ASN A 180 8.56 1.19 45.86
C ASN A 180 9.49 0.17 45.23
N ARG A 181 9.26 -0.20 43.96
CA ARG A 181 10.09 -1.14 43.22
C ARG A 181 11.51 -0.60 42.97
N ALA A 182 11.64 0.71 42.75
CA ALA A 182 12.93 1.36 42.53
C ALA A 182 13.70 1.63 43.84
N GLY A 183 13.09 1.41 45.02
CA GLY A 183 13.73 1.67 46.32
C GLY A 183 14.03 3.15 46.56
N LEU A 184 13.31 4.06 45.90
CA LEU A 184 13.54 5.50 45.99
C LEU A 184 12.95 6.04 47.29
N SER A 185 13.73 6.83 48.04
CA SER A 185 13.30 7.47 49.28
C SER A 185 12.36 8.67 49.08
N VAL A 186 12.37 9.26 47.88
CA VAL A 186 11.54 10.42 47.53
C VAL A 186 10.34 9.95 46.70
N PRO A 187 9.11 10.09 47.21
CA PRO A 187 7.92 9.71 46.45
C PRO A 187 7.62 10.72 45.34
N SER A 188 7.13 10.23 44.21
CA SER A 188 6.53 11.08 43.18
C SER A 188 5.21 11.66 43.69
N ILE A 189 5.10 12.98 43.69
CA ILE A 189 3.91 13.69 44.21
C ILE A 189 3.04 14.12 43.02
N ILE A 190 1.75 13.78 43.06
CA ILE A 190 0.74 14.32 42.16
C ILE A 190 -0.09 15.33 42.92
N ASN A 191 -0.15 16.56 42.42
CA ASN A 191 -1.02 17.60 42.95
C ASN A 191 -2.05 18.00 41.89
N GLU A 192 -3.32 18.12 42.30
CA GLU A 192 -4.38 18.63 41.43
C GLU A 192 -4.38 20.15 41.48
N ILE A 193 -4.18 20.79 40.32
CA ILE A 193 -4.14 22.24 40.18
C ILE A 193 -5.46 22.75 39.59
N ARG A 194 -5.98 23.85 40.14
CA ARG A 194 -7.09 24.57 39.51
C ARG A 194 -6.51 25.57 38.50
N THR A 195 -7.06 25.56 37.29
CA THR A 195 -6.59 26.41 36.20
C THR A 195 -7.77 26.94 35.39
N ASN A 196 -7.57 28.10 34.77
CA ASN A 196 -8.53 28.71 33.84
C ASN A 196 -8.22 28.35 32.37
N LYS A 197 -7.20 27.53 32.11
CA LYS A 197 -6.87 27.05 30.77
C LYS A 197 -7.95 26.09 30.28
N THR A 198 -8.25 26.12 28.98
CA THR A 198 -9.20 25.20 28.35
C THR A 198 -8.63 23.77 28.34
N PRO A 199 -9.24 22.81 29.05
CA PRO A 199 -8.82 21.41 29.02
C PRO A 199 -9.10 20.77 27.65
N PRO A 200 -8.34 19.73 27.28
CA PRO A 200 -8.59 18.97 26.06
C PRO A 200 -9.84 18.09 26.20
N THR A 201 -10.52 17.85 25.08
CA THR A 201 -11.67 16.94 25.01
C THR A 201 -11.18 15.49 24.88
N TYR A 202 -11.58 14.63 25.82
CA TYR A 202 -11.28 13.20 25.79
C TYR A 202 -12.57 12.40 25.65
N LEU A 203 -12.70 11.68 24.52
CA LEU A 203 -13.84 10.83 24.23
C LEU A 203 -13.42 9.37 24.31
N LYS A 204 -14.05 8.61 25.22
CA LYS A 204 -13.80 7.18 25.35
C LYS A 204 -14.45 6.45 24.18
N THR A 205 -13.61 6.00 23.24
CA THR A 205 -14.03 5.16 22.12
C THR A 205 -13.83 3.69 22.45
N ASN A 206 -14.67 2.85 21.87
CA ASN A 206 -14.43 1.42 21.78
C ASN A 206 -14.13 1.08 20.32
N LYS A 207 -13.76 -0.17 20.05
CA LYS A 207 -13.44 -0.67 18.71
C LYS A 207 -14.53 -0.40 17.65
N PHE A 208 -15.79 -0.29 18.07
CA PHE A 208 -16.93 -0.04 17.20
C PHE A 208 -17.18 1.46 17.00
N THR A 209 -17.15 2.27 18.06
CA THR A 209 -17.43 3.73 17.99
C THR A 209 -16.25 4.54 17.49
N GLU A 210 -15.03 3.99 17.50
CA GLU A 210 -13.81 4.69 17.06
C GLU A 210 -13.94 5.22 15.62
N ALA A 211 -14.42 4.39 14.69
CA ALA A 211 -14.54 4.78 13.29
C ALA A 211 -15.56 5.92 13.09
N PHE A 212 -16.72 5.85 13.76
CA PHE A 212 -17.73 6.92 13.75
C PHE A 212 -17.20 8.21 14.38
N GLN A 213 -16.47 8.09 15.49
CA GLN A 213 -15.86 9.23 16.15
C GLN A 213 -14.81 9.91 15.24
N THR A 214 -14.01 9.13 14.52
CA THR A 214 -13.01 9.66 13.59
C THR A 214 -13.65 10.44 12.45
N ILE A 215 -14.79 9.99 11.92
CA ILE A 215 -15.56 10.75 10.91
C ILE A 215 -16.02 12.09 11.46
N VAL A 216 -16.57 12.10 12.68
CA VAL A 216 -17.02 13.34 13.33
C VAL A 216 -15.84 14.27 13.60
N ASN A 217 -14.74 13.74 14.12
CA ASN A 217 -13.52 14.50 14.41
C ASN A 217 -12.87 15.10 13.15
N ALA A 218 -13.09 14.49 11.98
CA ALA A 218 -12.60 15.02 10.71
C ALA A 218 -13.28 16.34 10.33
N TYR A 219 -14.52 16.56 10.79
CA TYR A 219 -15.20 17.87 10.66
C TYR A 219 -14.71 18.86 11.72
N GLY A 220 -14.54 18.39 12.95
CA GLY A 220 -13.98 19.18 14.04
C GLY A 220 -14.06 18.46 15.37
N THR A 221 -13.15 18.80 16.28
CA THR A 221 -13.19 18.27 17.65
C THR A 221 -14.17 19.08 18.49
N ALA A 222 -15.09 18.39 19.16
CA ALA A 222 -16.03 19.00 20.09
C ALA A 222 -15.31 19.77 21.21
N THR A 223 -15.90 20.87 21.65
CA THR A 223 -15.40 21.68 22.77
C THR A 223 -15.56 20.95 24.10
N TYR A 224 -14.87 21.43 25.13
CA TYR A 224 -14.88 20.76 26.44
C TYR A 224 -16.30 20.73 27.03
N GLN A 225 -16.75 19.55 27.43
CA GLN A 225 -18.11 19.28 27.96
C GLN A 225 -19.25 19.54 26.96
N GLU A 226 -18.97 19.66 25.67
CA GLU A 226 -19.99 19.68 24.63
C GLU A 226 -20.59 18.28 24.41
N VAL A 227 -21.85 18.24 23.97
CA VAL A 227 -22.53 16.98 23.62
C VAL A 227 -21.84 16.38 22.40
N ASN A 228 -21.38 15.14 22.51
CA ASN A 228 -20.72 14.45 21.41
C ASN A 228 -21.73 14.08 20.30
N PRO A 229 -21.62 14.65 19.09
CA PRO A 229 -22.55 14.33 18.00
C PRO A 229 -22.28 12.94 17.38
N ALA A 230 -21.18 12.27 17.70
CA ALA A 230 -20.92 10.91 17.21
C ALA A 230 -21.97 9.89 17.67
N LEU A 231 -22.59 10.10 18.83
CA LEU A 231 -23.59 9.16 19.36
C LEU A 231 -24.84 9.06 18.46
N PRO A 232 -25.54 10.16 18.09
CA PRO A 232 -26.63 10.08 17.13
C PRO A 232 -26.15 9.69 15.72
N VAL A 233 -24.95 10.12 15.31
CA VAL A 233 -24.37 9.80 13.99
C VAL A 233 -24.21 8.30 13.76
N VAL A 234 -23.95 7.49 14.80
CA VAL A 234 -23.89 6.02 14.67
C VAL A 234 -25.13 5.42 14.00
N VAL A 235 -26.30 6.02 14.23
CA VAL A 235 -27.58 5.56 13.67
C VAL A 235 -28.00 6.39 12.46
N THR A 236 -27.98 7.72 12.59
CA THR A 236 -28.55 8.61 11.56
C THR A 236 -27.75 8.60 10.27
N PHE A 237 -26.40 8.55 10.34
CA PHE A 237 -25.57 8.55 9.14
C PHE A 237 -25.78 7.30 8.29
N PRO A 238 -25.67 6.07 8.84
CA PRO A 238 -25.96 4.87 8.07
C PRO A 238 -27.41 4.75 7.59
N PHE A 239 -28.37 5.27 8.35
CA PHE A 239 -29.77 5.28 7.94
C PHE A 239 -30.03 6.20 6.74
N LEU A 240 -29.49 7.43 6.75
CA LEU A 240 -29.60 8.34 5.61
C LEU A 240 -28.89 7.77 4.37
N PHE A 241 -27.73 7.14 4.55
CA PHE A 241 -27.07 6.39 3.47
C PHE A 241 -28.00 5.31 2.89
N ALA A 242 -28.69 4.55 3.74
CA ALA A 242 -29.58 3.48 3.31
C ALA A 242 -30.80 3.99 2.52
N VAL A 243 -31.35 5.15 2.86
CA VAL A 243 -32.47 5.77 2.11
C VAL A 243 -32.02 6.15 0.68
N MET A 244 -30.75 6.58 0.52
CA MET A 244 -30.17 6.93 -0.78
C MET A 244 -29.72 5.71 -1.60
N PHE A 245 -29.21 4.66 -0.94
CA PHE A 245 -28.64 3.47 -1.57
C PHE A 245 -29.65 2.30 -1.72
N GLY A 246 -30.89 2.47 -1.26
CA GLY A 246 -31.85 1.39 -0.97
C GLY A 246 -32.10 0.36 -2.09
N ASP A 247 -31.24 -0.66 -2.14
CA ASP A 247 -31.34 -1.84 -2.99
C ASP A 247 -30.91 -3.05 -2.17
N LEU A 248 -31.78 -4.06 -2.13
CA LEU A 248 -31.57 -5.27 -1.34
C LEU A 248 -30.38 -6.11 -1.83
N GLY A 249 -30.20 -6.24 -3.15
CA GLY A 249 -29.15 -7.05 -3.75
C GLY A 249 -27.77 -6.47 -3.48
N HIS A 250 -27.62 -5.15 -3.72
CA HIS A 250 -26.38 -4.44 -3.42
C HIS A 250 -26.09 -4.42 -1.91
N ALA A 251 -27.11 -4.30 -1.06
CA ALA A 251 -26.95 -4.36 0.39
C ALA A 251 -26.41 -5.73 0.86
N ILE A 252 -26.87 -6.84 0.27
CA ILE A 252 -26.36 -8.18 0.60
C ILE A 252 -24.87 -8.32 0.25
N ILE A 253 -24.43 -7.77 -0.88
CA ILE A 253 -23.01 -7.77 -1.27
C ILE A 253 -22.19 -6.97 -0.27
N MET A 254 -22.66 -5.76 0.09
CA MET A 254 -21.99 -4.91 1.08
C MET A 254 -21.93 -5.57 2.46
N LEU A 255 -23.03 -6.22 2.89
CA LEU A 255 -23.11 -6.96 4.16
C LEU A 255 -22.10 -8.11 4.19
N SER A 256 -22.03 -8.87 3.09
CA SER A 256 -21.09 -9.99 2.94
C SER A 256 -19.64 -9.52 3.02
N ALA A 257 -19.31 -8.40 2.35
CA ALA A 257 -17.98 -7.80 2.40
C ALA A 257 -17.63 -7.27 3.80
N ALA A 258 -18.58 -6.62 4.49
CA ALA A 258 -18.38 -6.13 5.86
C ALA A 258 -18.16 -7.30 6.84
N LEU A 259 -18.96 -8.36 6.75
CA LEU A 259 -18.82 -9.56 7.58
C LEU A 259 -17.51 -10.30 7.30
N ALA A 260 -17.08 -10.41 6.04
CA ALA A 260 -15.78 -10.97 5.68
C ALA A 260 -14.62 -10.22 6.34
N MET A 261 -14.64 -8.88 6.31
CA MET A 261 -13.62 -8.05 6.96
C MET A 261 -13.61 -8.20 8.49
N ILE A 262 -14.78 -8.38 9.11
CA ILE A 262 -14.90 -8.60 10.55
C ILE A 262 -14.43 -10.02 10.94
N TYR A 263 -14.76 -11.03 10.14
CA TYR A 263 -14.38 -12.41 10.40
C TYR A 263 -12.86 -12.63 10.28
N TRP A 264 -12.22 -12.06 9.26
CA TRP A 264 -10.78 -12.20 9.02
C TRP A 264 -9.95 -11.01 9.57
N GLU A 265 -10.35 -10.42 10.68
CA GLU A 265 -9.73 -9.21 11.20
C GLU A 265 -8.20 -9.30 11.42
N LYS A 266 -7.72 -10.40 12.01
CA LYS A 266 -6.29 -10.59 12.34
C LYS A 266 -5.38 -10.60 11.11
N PRO A 267 -5.63 -11.41 10.06
CA PRO A 267 -4.80 -11.39 8.86
C PRO A 267 -4.91 -10.06 8.09
N LEU A 268 -6.10 -9.47 7.98
CA LEU A 268 -6.28 -8.24 7.20
C LEU A 268 -5.66 -7.00 7.83
N LYS A 269 -5.43 -6.99 9.16
CA LYS A 269 -4.68 -5.90 9.83
C LYS A 269 -3.26 -5.70 9.27
N LYS A 270 -2.66 -6.72 8.64
CA LYS A 270 -1.31 -6.63 8.07
C LYS A 270 -1.27 -6.00 6.68
N VAL A 271 -2.42 -5.84 6.02
CA VAL A 271 -2.50 -5.27 4.67
C VAL A 271 -2.31 -3.77 4.75
N SER A 272 -1.27 -3.25 4.09
CA SER A 272 -0.88 -1.83 4.13
C SER A 272 -1.36 -1.01 2.93
N PHE A 273 -2.18 -1.59 2.05
CA PHE A 273 -2.73 -0.85 0.90
C PHE A 273 -3.72 0.23 1.39
N GLU A 274 -3.44 1.50 1.08
CA GLU A 274 -4.10 2.65 1.70
C GLU A 274 -5.63 2.63 1.56
N LEU A 275 -6.14 2.41 0.35
CA LEU A 275 -7.59 2.35 0.10
C LEU A 275 -8.26 1.21 0.87
N PHE A 276 -7.60 0.05 0.95
CA PHE A 276 -8.12 -1.08 1.70
C PHE A 276 -8.04 -0.84 3.21
N ALA A 277 -6.97 -0.21 3.70
CA ALA A 277 -6.82 0.14 5.10
C ALA A 277 -7.93 1.11 5.56
N MET A 278 -8.31 2.07 4.73
CA MET A 278 -9.43 2.98 4.99
C MET A 278 -10.76 2.22 5.11
N LEU A 279 -11.06 1.34 4.15
CA LEU A 279 -12.28 0.53 4.17
C LEU A 279 -12.32 -0.40 5.38
N TYR A 280 -11.19 -1.04 5.70
CA TYR A 280 -11.05 -1.91 6.86
C TYR A 280 -11.23 -1.17 8.19
N TYR A 281 -10.72 0.06 8.29
CA TYR A 281 -10.94 0.93 9.45
C TYR A 281 -12.44 1.21 9.64
N GLY A 282 -13.17 1.47 8.55
CA GLY A 282 -14.61 1.70 8.52
C GLY A 282 -15.51 0.47 8.53
N ARG A 283 -15.00 -0.75 8.77
CA ARG A 283 -15.78 -2.00 8.64
C ARG A 283 -17.10 -2.05 9.43
N TYR A 284 -17.14 -1.44 10.62
CA TYR A 284 -18.36 -1.38 11.43
C TYR A 284 -19.39 -0.38 10.89
N ILE A 285 -18.92 0.69 10.22
CA ILE A 285 -19.79 1.63 9.52
C ILE A 285 -20.40 0.92 8.31
N ALA A 286 -19.58 0.22 7.52
CA ALA A 286 -20.04 -0.59 6.39
C ALA A 286 -21.08 -1.64 6.80
N LEU A 287 -20.89 -2.29 7.96
CA LEU A 287 -21.85 -3.24 8.51
C LEU A 287 -23.22 -2.61 8.75
N ILE A 288 -23.27 -1.46 9.42
CA ILE A 288 -24.54 -0.80 9.76
C ILE A 288 -25.19 -0.21 8.51
N MET A 289 -24.40 0.37 7.61
CA MET A 289 -24.89 0.84 6.32
C MET A 289 -25.57 -0.30 5.56
N ALA A 290 -24.92 -1.47 5.48
CA ALA A 290 -25.50 -2.62 4.81
C ALA A 290 -26.78 -3.13 5.48
N LEU A 291 -26.85 -3.16 6.82
CA LEU A 291 -28.04 -3.57 7.56
C LEU A 291 -29.24 -2.64 7.32
N PHE A 292 -29.02 -1.32 7.35
CA PHE A 292 -30.09 -0.38 7.03
C PHE A 292 -30.44 -0.40 5.54
N SER A 293 -29.47 -0.56 4.64
CA SER A 293 -29.72 -0.69 3.19
C SER A 293 -30.53 -1.93 2.86
N LEU A 294 -30.35 -3.03 3.62
CA LEU A 294 -31.18 -4.22 3.49
C LEU A 294 -32.63 -3.93 3.91
N PHE A 295 -32.83 -3.20 5.01
CA PHE A 295 -34.15 -2.76 5.44
C PHE A 295 -34.80 -1.81 4.43
N THR A 296 -34.10 -0.77 3.95
CA THR A 296 -34.66 0.19 2.99
C THR A 296 -34.89 -0.43 1.61
N GLY A 297 -34.01 -1.33 1.15
CA GLY A 297 -34.22 -2.10 -0.09
C GLY A 297 -35.48 -2.96 -0.04
N LEU A 298 -35.78 -3.57 1.12
CA LEU A 298 -37.04 -4.26 1.34
C LEU A 298 -38.25 -3.32 1.35
N ILE A 299 -38.13 -2.13 1.95
CA ILE A 299 -39.20 -1.11 1.94
C ILE A 299 -39.46 -0.59 0.53
N TYR A 300 -38.43 -0.39 -0.29
CA TYR A 300 -38.60 -0.01 -1.69
C TYR A 300 -39.01 -1.18 -2.59
N ASN A 301 -38.94 -2.41 -2.07
CA ASN A 301 -39.20 -3.64 -2.80
C ASN A 301 -38.38 -3.72 -4.10
N ASP A 302 -37.08 -3.48 -3.99
CA ASP A 302 -36.14 -3.48 -5.10
C ASP A 302 -34.91 -4.35 -4.79
N ILE A 303 -34.69 -5.37 -5.62
CA ILE A 303 -33.51 -6.23 -5.66
C ILE A 303 -32.94 -6.22 -7.07
N PHE A 304 -31.80 -5.56 -7.28
CA PHE A 304 -31.18 -5.45 -8.61
C PHE A 304 -32.17 -4.99 -9.71
N SER A 305 -33.00 -3.97 -9.45
CA SER A 305 -34.06 -3.47 -10.34
C SER A 305 -35.19 -4.47 -10.64
N LYS A 306 -35.50 -5.33 -9.67
CA LYS A 306 -36.62 -6.29 -9.71
C LYS A 306 -37.40 -6.22 -8.40
N SER A 307 -38.72 -6.38 -8.47
CA SER A 307 -39.56 -6.48 -7.29
C SER A 307 -39.64 -7.91 -6.74
N LEU A 308 -39.90 -8.02 -5.44
CA LEU A 308 -40.21 -9.27 -4.76
C LEU A 308 -41.73 -9.40 -4.56
N THR A 309 -42.29 -10.53 -4.99
CA THR A 309 -43.70 -10.89 -4.81
C THR A 309 -43.91 -11.60 -3.47
N LEU A 310 -43.72 -10.88 -2.34
CA LEU A 310 -43.78 -11.48 -1.00
C LEU A 310 -45.22 -11.70 -0.51
N PHE A 311 -46.11 -10.75 -0.79
CA PHE A 311 -47.52 -10.81 -0.42
C PHE A 311 -48.40 -10.60 -1.65
N ASP A 312 -49.69 -10.91 -1.51
CA ASP A 312 -50.68 -10.59 -2.53
C ASP A 312 -50.71 -9.08 -2.78
N SER A 313 -50.74 -8.70 -4.06
CA SER A 313 -50.84 -7.31 -4.49
C SER A 313 -52.19 -6.73 -4.08
N ALA A 314 -52.20 -5.46 -3.65
CA ALA A 314 -53.42 -4.71 -3.41
C ALA A 314 -54.10 -4.24 -4.71
N TRP A 315 -53.40 -4.37 -5.83
CA TRP A 315 -53.85 -4.03 -7.16
C TRP A 315 -54.17 -5.29 -7.97
N HIS A 316 -55.24 -5.23 -8.77
CA HIS A 316 -55.59 -6.23 -9.76
C HIS A 316 -55.68 -5.61 -11.16
N TRP A 317 -55.25 -6.33 -12.18
CA TRP A 317 -55.42 -5.90 -13.57
C TRP A 317 -56.88 -6.05 -14.00
N ARG A 318 -57.48 -4.98 -14.55
CA ARG A 318 -58.78 -5.07 -15.22
C ARG A 318 -58.57 -5.52 -16.66
N VAL A 319 -58.63 -6.82 -16.89
CA VAL A 319 -58.49 -7.41 -18.23
C VAL A 319 -59.87 -7.47 -18.91
N PRO A 320 -60.09 -6.78 -20.04
CA PRO A 320 -61.33 -6.90 -20.80
C PRO A 320 -61.44 -8.27 -21.48
N ASP A 321 -62.66 -8.78 -21.66
CA ASP A 321 -62.93 -10.09 -22.29
C ASP A 321 -62.40 -10.24 -23.73
N LYS A 322 -62.08 -9.12 -24.40
CA LYS A 322 -61.49 -9.05 -25.76
C LYS A 322 -60.11 -8.38 -25.75
N TYR A 323 -59.23 -8.83 -24.86
CA TYR A 323 -57.86 -8.32 -24.80
C TYR A 323 -57.09 -8.64 -26.09
N VAL A 324 -56.44 -7.62 -26.66
CA VAL A 324 -55.52 -7.75 -27.80
C VAL A 324 -54.12 -7.39 -27.31
N ASP A 325 -53.12 -8.19 -27.68
CA ASP A 325 -51.72 -7.94 -27.31
C ASP A 325 -51.29 -6.53 -27.75
N GLY A 326 -50.88 -5.70 -26.77
CA GLY A 326 -50.49 -4.30 -26.98
C GLY A 326 -51.52 -3.26 -26.52
N GLN A 327 -52.69 -3.67 -26.02
CA GLN A 327 -53.65 -2.75 -25.40
C GLN A 327 -53.20 -2.33 -23.99
N THR A 328 -53.31 -1.04 -23.67
CA THR A 328 -53.00 -0.53 -22.32
C THR A 328 -54.00 -1.06 -21.30
N LEU A 329 -53.49 -1.75 -20.27
CA LEU A 329 -54.27 -2.25 -19.15
C LEU A 329 -54.24 -1.26 -17.99
N THR A 330 -55.36 -1.11 -17.30
CA THR A 330 -55.44 -0.31 -16.07
C THR A 330 -55.56 -1.23 -14.87
N ALA A 331 -54.71 -1.00 -13.88
CA ALA A 331 -54.83 -1.65 -12.58
C ALA A 331 -55.86 -0.90 -11.74
N ALA A 332 -56.68 -1.64 -11.00
CA ALA A 332 -57.57 -1.08 -10.00
C ALA A 332 -57.22 -1.60 -8.61
N LEU A 333 -57.44 -0.75 -7.63
CA LEU A 333 -57.25 -1.11 -6.24
C LEU A 333 -58.37 -2.06 -5.80
N ASN A 334 -58.05 -3.05 -4.96
CA ASN A 334 -59.04 -3.88 -4.32
C ASN A 334 -59.98 -3.05 -3.42
N ASP A 335 -61.29 -3.21 -3.63
CA ASP A 335 -62.34 -2.52 -2.86
C ASP A 335 -62.47 -3.03 -1.41
N SER A 336 -61.75 -4.12 -1.06
CA SER A 336 -61.74 -4.75 0.25
C SER A 336 -60.94 -3.99 1.33
N GLY A 337 -60.40 -2.81 1.01
CA GLY A 337 -59.59 -2.01 1.94
C GLY A 337 -58.18 -2.56 2.21
N TYR A 338 -57.80 -3.64 1.54
CA TYR A 338 -56.48 -4.24 1.66
C TYR A 338 -55.39 -3.33 1.07
N ARG A 339 -54.26 -3.23 1.79
CA ARG A 339 -53.05 -2.52 1.36
C ARG A 339 -51.86 -3.44 1.52
N TYR A 340 -50.88 -3.30 0.62
CA TYR A 340 -49.65 -4.07 0.70
C TYR A 340 -49.00 -3.84 2.07
N PRO A 341 -48.77 -4.89 2.86
CA PRO A 341 -48.49 -4.75 4.30
C PRO A 341 -47.07 -4.26 4.60
N PHE A 342 -46.13 -4.39 3.67
CA PHE A 342 -44.72 -4.08 3.93
C PHE A 342 -43.99 -3.61 2.66
N GLY A 343 -43.64 -2.33 2.61
CA GLY A 343 -42.93 -1.71 1.50
C GLY A 343 -43.83 -1.33 0.32
N LEU A 344 -43.23 -1.14 -0.86
CA LEU A 344 -43.95 -0.86 -2.10
C LEU A 344 -44.53 -2.14 -2.71
N ASP A 345 -45.76 -2.03 -3.22
CA ASP A 345 -46.43 -3.14 -3.90
C ASP A 345 -45.66 -3.50 -5.18
N TRP A 346 -45.39 -4.79 -5.36
CA TRP A 346 -44.62 -5.30 -6.49
C TRP A 346 -45.30 -5.04 -7.84
N MET A 347 -46.62 -4.83 -7.84
CA MET A 347 -47.40 -4.57 -9.06
C MET A 347 -47.11 -3.21 -9.70
N TRP A 348 -46.51 -2.26 -8.95
CA TRP A 348 -46.04 -1.00 -9.54
C TRP A 348 -44.84 -1.20 -10.46
N HIS A 349 -44.06 -2.25 -10.23
CA HIS A 349 -42.83 -2.51 -10.95
C HIS A 349 -43.14 -2.87 -12.42
N GLY A 350 -42.63 -2.07 -13.35
CA GLY A 350 -42.87 -2.27 -14.79
C GLY A 350 -44.13 -1.61 -15.33
N THR A 351 -44.87 -0.84 -14.51
CA THR A 351 -45.97 0.00 -15.00
C THR A 351 -45.42 1.24 -15.71
N GLU A 352 -46.14 1.72 -16.74
CA GLU A 352 -45.72 2.93 -17.49
C GLU A 352 -45.66 4.19 -16.62
N ASN A 353 -46.44 4.22 -15.52
CA ASN A 353 -46.57 5.34 -14.60
C ASN A 353 -45.88 5.12 -13.24
N ASP A 354 -45.01 4.10 -13.11
CA ASP A 354 -44.27 3.82 -11.87
C ASP A 354 -43.50 5.05 -11.36
N LEU A 355 -42.77 5.71 -12.26
CA LEU A 355 -41.96 6.88 -11.92
C LEU A 355 -42.81 8.02 -11.36
N LEU A 356 -44.05 8.20 -11.82
CA LEU A 356 -44.93 9.25 -11.33
C LEU A 356 -45.31 8.99 -9.86
N PHE A 357 -45.59 7.74 -9.51
CA PHE A 357 -45.90 7.32 -8.15
C PHE A 357 -44.65 7.34 -7.25
N SER A 358 -43.58 6.68 -7.68
CA SER A 358 -42.33 6.52 -6.93
C SER A 358 -41.67 7.86 -6.62
N ASN A 359 -41.64 8.80 -7.57
CA ASN A 359 -41.08 10.14 -7.33
C ASN A 359 -41.90 10.93 -6.31
N SER A 360 -43.24 10.92 -6.41
CA SER A 360 -44.12 11.60 -5.46
C SER A 360 -43.95 11.04 -4.04
N TYR A 361 -43.83 9.72 -3.91
CA TYR A 361 -43.56 9.05 -2.63
C TYR A 361 -42.20 9.46 -2.06
N LYS A 362 -41.12 9.32 -2.85
CA LYS A 362 -39.75 9.61 -2.40
C LYS A 362 -39.55 11.09 -2.05
N MET A 363 -40.12 12.01 -2.82
CA MET A 363 -40.05 13.44 -2.51
C MET A 363 -40.73 13.78 -1.18
N LYS A 364 -41.94 13.23 -0.93
CA LYS A 364 -42.65 13.45 0.34
C LYS A 364 -41.95 12.79 1.54
N MET A 365 -41.28 11.67 1.33
CA MET A 365 -40.50 10.98 2.36
C MET A 365 -39.20 11.71 2.70
N SER A 366 -38.63 12.45 1.74
CA SER A 366 -37.35 13.17 1.91
C SER A 366 -37.46 14.49 2.67
N ILE A 367 -38.66 15.07 2.74
CA ILE A 367 -38.99 16.27 3.52
C ILE A 367 -39.33 15.83 4.94
#